data_AF-A0A9D6WH81-F1
#
_entry.id   AF-A0A9D6WH81-F1
#
_cell.length_a   1.000
_cell.length_b   1.000
_cell.length_c   1.000
_cell.angle_alpha   90.00
_cell.angle_beta   90.00
_cell.angle_gamma   90.00
#
_symmetry.space_group_name_H-M   'P 1'
#
loop_
_entity.id
_entity.type
_entity.pdbx_description
1 polymer ?
#
loop_
_entity_poly.entity_id
_entity_poly.type
_entity_poly.pdbx_seq_one_letter_code
_entity_poly.pdbx_strand_id
1 'polypeptide(L)'
;MPRRLTFEVPERIDAEGGVVRVLDEDEVRRILGDLAADDIEAIAVCLLWSIANPVHEKRVGELIVEPFPGVPYTLSHELNPIIREYPRASAIAIDASLKPLMQEQLRLLEQNLAASGYTGDLLVSASIGGVMHVEDMIERPIYFVKSGPAITSRRSVRRASGNGACRRSSSNTVRRRCAYSSLPGSTIRSGAECRRSNGCPRAVSSIPRSTIRFPASSPMAYR
;
A
#
# COMPACT_ATOMS: atom_id res chain seq x y z
N MET A 1 -0.79 12.71 6.81
CA MET A 1 -1.65 12.74 7.99
C MET A 1 -1.14 13.83 8.94
N PRO A 2 -1.82 14.98 9.02
CA PRO A 2 -1.48 16.01 10.00
C PRO A 2 -1.84 15.52 11.41
N ARG A 3 -1.05 15.92 12.41
CA ARG A 3 -1.24 15.49 13.81
C ARG A 3 -2.62 15.83 14.39
N ARG A 4 -3.30 16.85 13.87
CA ARG A 4 -4.67 17.22 14.27
C ARG A 4 -5.73 16.17 13.91
N LEU A 5 -5.46 15.34 12.89
CA LEU A 5 -6.33 14.25 12.43
C LEU A 5 -5.82 12.89 12.92
N THR A 6 -5.10 12.87 14.05
CA THR A 6 -4.53 11.66 14.64
C THR A 6 -4.95 11.60 16.10
N PHE A 7 -5.75 10.60 16.43
CA PHE A 7 -6.34 10.41 17.74
C PHE A 7 -5.86 9.09 18.34
N GLU A 8 -5.75 9.07 19.66
CA GLU A 8 -5.41 7.87 20.42
C GLU A 8 -6.69 7.35 21.07
N VAL A 9 -6.89 6.04 21.02
CA VAL A 9 -8.03 5.38 21.63
C VAL A 9 -7.55 4.69 22.92
N PRO A 10 -8.31 4.73 24.03
CA PRO A 10 -7.95 4.01 25.23
C PRO A 10 -8.28 2.51 25.09
N GLU A 11 -7.34 1.74 24.54
CA GLU A 11 -7.41 0.27 24.54
C GLU A 11 -6.03 -0.36 24.78
N ARG A 12 -5.99 -1.65 25.15
CA ARG A 12 -4.73 -2.40 25.23
C ARG A 12 -4.92 -3.89 25.04
N ILE A 13 -4.16 -4.45 24.09
CA ILE A 13 -3.97 -5.89 23.89
C ILE A 13 -2.50 -6.23 24.18
N ASP A 14 -2.24 -7.37 24.78
CA ASP A 14 -0.89 -7.89 25.01
C ASP A 14 -0.32 -8.63 23.79
N ALA A 15 0.93 -9.09 23.89
CA ALA A 15 1.59 -9.83 22.80
C ALA A 15 1.04 -11.26 22.59
N GLU A 16 0.33 -11.80 23.58
CA GLU A 16 -0.30 -13.13 23.55
C GLU A 16 -1.74 -13.06 23.00
N GLY A 17 -2.28 -11.86 22.77
CA GLY A 17 -3.63 -11.60 22.29
C GLY A 17 -4.67 -11.41 23.41
N GLY A 18 -4.23 -11.38 24.67
CA GLY A 18 -5.06 -11.08 25.82
C GLY A 18 -5.47 -9.60 25.87
N VAL A 19 -6.73 -9.35 26.25
CA VAL A 19 -7.26 -7.99 26.41
C VAL A 19 -6.87 -7.48 27.80
N VAL A 20 -5.92 -6.54 27.85
CA VAL A 20 -5.47 -5.90 29.10
C VAL A 20 -6.39 -4.74 29.47
N ARG A 21 -6.83 -3.97 28.48
CA ARG A 21 -7.79 -2.89 28.63
C ARG A 21 -8.81 -2.97 27.50
N VAL A 22 -10.07 -3.14 27.88
CA VAL A 22 -11.21 -3.17 26.96
C VAL A 22 -11.30 -1.85 26.20
N LEU A 23 -11.70 -1.93 24.93
CA LEU A 23 -11.95 -0.78 24.09
C LEU A 23 -13.00 0.15 24.73
N ASP A 24 -12.64 1.41 24.92
CA ASP A 24 -13.57 2.46 25.31
C ASP A 24 -14.39 2.92 24.09
N GLU A 25 -15.57 2.33 23.90
CA GLU A 25 -16.41 2.64 22.75
C GLU A 25 -16.97 4.07 22.79
N ASP A 26 -17.17 4.64 23.98
CA ASP A 26 -17.73 5.98 24.12
C ASP A 26 -16.71 7.04 23.71
N GLU A 27 -15.43 6.83 24.07
CA GLU A 27 -14.34 7.68 23.59
C GLU A 27 -14.15 7.56 22.07
N VAL A 28 -14.29 6.35 21.49
CA VAL A 28 -14.26 6.18 20.03
C VAL A 28 -15.40 6.97 19.37
N ARG A 29 -16.63 6.86 19.87
CA ARG A 29 -17.77 7.63 19.35
C ARG A 29 -17.54 9.13 19.45
N ARG A 30 -16.97 9.60 20.56
CA ARG A 30 -16.62 11.02 20.76
C ARG A 30 -15.60 11.49 19.71
N ILE A 31 -14.53 10.72 19.49
CA ILE A 31 -13.51 11.00 18.48
C ILE A 31 -14.13 11.01 17.07
N LEU A 32 -15.00 10.05 16.75
CA LEU A 32 -15.68 10.00 15.45
C LEU A 32 -16.62 11.21 15.25
N GLY A 33 -17.26 11.69 16.32
CA GLY A 33 -18.05 12.92 16.30
C GLY A 33 -17.20 14.17 16.05
N ASP A 34 -16.03 14.28 16.70
CA ASP A 34 -15.07 15.36 16.47
C ASP A 34 -14.55 15.33 15.02
N LEU A 35 -14.26 14.13 14.51
CA LEU A 35 -13.85 13.90 13.13
C LEU A 35 -14.96 14.28 12.14
N ALA A 36 -16.25 14.10 12.46
CA ALA A 36 -17.33 14.42 11.53
C ALA A 36 -17.48 15.91 11.23
N ALA A 37 -16.91 16.78 12.08
CA ALA A 37 -16.84 18.21 11.83
C ALA A 37 -15.77 18.60 10.79
N ASP A 38 -14.76 17.74 10.60
CA ASP A 38 -13.73 17.88 9.60
C ASP A 38 -14.11 17.00 8.39
N ASP A 39 -14.24 17.55 7.19
CA ASP A 39 -14.66 16.83 5.96
C ASP A 39 -13.67 15.71 5.58
N ILE A 40 -13.83 14.52 6.17
CA ILE A 40 -12.88 13.40 6.04
C ILE A 40 -13.31 12.46 4.93
N GLU A 41 -12.40 12.27 3.98
CA GLU A 41 -12.60 11.40 2.82
C GLU A 41 -12.24 9.92 3.09
N ALA A 42 -11.41 9.62 4.10
CA ALA A 42 -10.98 8.25 4.41
C ALA A 42 -10.42 8.10 5.83
N ILE A 43 -10.62 6.93 6.44
CA ILE A 43 -10.20 6.63 7.82
C ILE A 43 -9.23 5.44 7.85
N ALA A 44 -8.18 5.55 8.66
CA ALA A 44 -7.20 4.49 8.89
C ALA A 44 -7.18 4.10 10.37
N VAL A 45 -7.32 2.79 10.65
CA VAL A 45 -7.29 2.26 12.03
C VAL A 45 -6.05 1.38 12.19
N CYS A 46 -5.23 1.68 13.19
CA CYS A 46 -4.04 0.89 13.52
C CYS A 46 -3.84 0.83 15.04
N LEU A 47 -4.23 -0.30 15.63
CA LEU A 47 -4.04 -0.57 17.05
C LEU A 47 -2.81 -1.47 17.27
N LEU A 48 -2.30 -1.48 18.49
CA LEU A 48 -1.19 -2.34 18.88
C LEU A 48 -1.69 -3.78 19.03
N TRP A 49 -0.92 -4.75 18.53
CA TRP A 49 -1.25 -6.19 18.58
C TRP A 49 -2.58 -6.60 17.91
N SER A 50 -3.15 -5.77 17.05
CA SER A 50 -4.30 -6.12 16.20
C SER A 50 -4.08 -7.38 15.35
N ILE A 51 -2.82 -7.69 15.05
CA ILE A 51 -2.40 -8.90 14.34
C ILE A 51 -2.58 -10.19 15.14
N ALA A 52 -2.51 -10.11 16.47
CA ALA A 52 -2.68 -11.24 17.37
C ALA A 52 -4.16 -11.39 17.75
N ASN A 53 -4.81 -10.28 18.04
CA ASN A 53 -6.24 -10.23 18.33
C ASN A 53 -6.90 -9.00 17.66
N PRO A 54 -7.66 -9.18 16.58
CA PRO A 54 -8.27 -8.08 15.83
C PRO A 54 -9.60 -7.58 16.42
N VAL A 55 -10.05 -8.09 17.57
CA VAL A 55 -11.38 -7.80 18.12
C VAL A 55 -11.63 -6.29 18.29
N HIS A 56 -10.68 -5.55 18.85
CA HIS A 56 -10.84 -4.09 19.02
C HIS A 56 -10.84 -3.34 17.68
N GLU A 57 -9.98 -3.72 16.72
CA GLU A 57 -9.98 -3.06 15.41
C GLU A 57 -11.27 -3.29 14.62
N LYS A 58 -11.79 -4.53 14.67
CA LYS A 58 -13.08 -4.84 14.04
C LYS A 58 -14.20 -4.03 14.67
N ARG A 59 -14.20 -3.93 16.00
CA ARG A 59 -15.21 -3.16 16.73
C ARG A 59 -15.14 -1.67 16.38
N VAL A 60 -13.94 -1.09 16.26
CA VAL A 60 -13.78 0.29 15.78
C VAL A 60 -14.31 0.43 14.34
N GLY A 61 -14.04 -0.55 13.46
CA GLY A 61 -14.58 -0.58 12.10
C GLY A 61 -16.11 -0.53 12.07
N GLU A 62 -16.79 -1.31 12.92
CA GLU A 62 -18.25 -1.29 13.05
C GLU A 62 -18.76 0.08 13.51
N LEU A 63 -18.09 0.70 14.49
CA LEU A 63 -18.46 2.02 15.02
C LEU A 63 -18.27 3.15 14.02
N ILE A 64 -17.37 3.01 13.02
CA ILE A 64 -17.17 4.01 11.96
C ILE A 64 -18.35 4.06 10.98
N VAL A 65 -18.99 2.92 10.72
CA VAL A 65 -20.06 2.80 9.71
C VAL A 65 -21.30 3.63 10.10
N GLU A 66 -21.58 3.78 11.39
CA GLU A 66 -22.73 4.54 11.89
C GLU A 66 -22.66 6.06 11.59
N PRO A 67 -21.59 6.80 11.99
CA PRO A 67 -21.48 8.23 11.73
C PRO A 67 -21.03 8.60 10.30
N PHE A 68 -20.35 7.69 9.59
CA PHE A 68 -19.79 7.99 8.26
C PHE A 68 -20.28 7.02 7.17
N PRO A 69 -21.55 7.12 6.73
CA PRO A 69 -22.05 6.27 5.66
C PRO A 69 -21.32 6.58 4.34
N GLY A 70 -20.59 5.60 3.81
CA GLY A 70 -19.91 5.69 2.51
C GLY A 70 -18.45 6.16 2.56
N VAL A 71 -17.91 6.52 3.73
CA VAL A 71 -16.48 6.84 3.86
C VAL A 71 -15.67 5.54 3.91
N PRO A 72 -14.70 5.33 3.00
CA PRO A 72 -13.85 4.16 3.03
C PRO A 72 -12.94 4.17 4.26
N TYR A 73 -12.88 3.05 4.98
CA TYR A 73 -11.92 2.82 6.04
C TYR A 73 -10.98 1.65 5.73
N THR A 74 -9.80 1.64 6.38
CA THR A 74 -8.83 0.54 6.28
C THR A 74 -8.41 0.09 7.67
N LEU A 75 -8.53 -1.21 7.93
CA LEU A 75 -8.09 -1.85 9.17
C LEU A 75 -6.68 -2.44 9.00
N SER A 76 -5.83 -2.30 10.03
CA SER A 76 -4.43 -2.70 9.94
C SER A 76 -4.21 -4.20 9.77
N HIS A 77 -5.00 -5.00 10.50
CA HIS A 77 -4.90 -6.45 10.50
C HIS A 77 -5.31 -7.08 9.15
N GLU A 78 -6.22 -6.45 8.41
CA GLU A 78 -6.69 -6.95 7.11
C GLU A 78 -5.74 -6.63 5.96
N LEU A 79 -5.08 -5.46 6.01
CA LEU A 79 -4.20 -5.02 4.93
C LEU A 79 -2.80 -5.63 5.04
N ASN A 80 -2.16 -5.52 6.20
CA ASN A 80 -0.76 -5.90 6.37
C ASN A 80 -0.46 -6.33 7.81
N PRO A 81 -0.68 -7.62 8.14
CA PRO A 81 -0.48 -8.14 9.50
C PRO A 81 0.99 -8.39 9.80
N ILE A 82 1.78 -7.32 9.90
CA ILE A 82 3.17 -7.35 10.36
C ILE A 82 3.25 -6.94 11.83
N ILE A 83 4.19 -7.50 12.59
CA ILE A 83 4.33 -7.20 14.03
C ILE A 83 4.65 -5.72 14.29
N ARG A 84 5.51 -5.12 13.47
CA ARG A 84 5.96 -3.74 13.65
C ARG A 84 4.86 -2.73 13.31
N GLU A 85 4.55 -1.87 14.27
CA GLU A 85 3.49 -0.85 14.20
C GLU A 85 3.82 0.28 13.22
N TYR A 86 5.05 0.81 13.22
CA TYR A 86 5.38 1.95 12.36
C TYR A 86 5.25 1.65 10.85
N PRO A 87 5.82 0.54 10.32
CA PRO A 87 5.65 0.22 8.91
C PRO A 87 4.20 -0.16 8.56
N ARG A 88 3.43 -0.66 9.54
CA ARG A 88 2.01 -1.00 9.39
C ARG A 88 1.17 0.27 9.28
N ALA A 89 1.26 1.15 10.27
CA ALA A 89 0.58 2.44 10.30
C ALA A 89 0.89 3.28 9.05
N SER A 90 2.16 3.33 8.62
CA SER A 90 2.55 4.03 7.40
C SER A 90 1.92 3.44 6.14
N ALA A 91 1.78 2.11 6.05
CA ALA A 91 1.18 1.46 4.87
C ALA A 91 -0.33 1.74 4.80
N ILE A 92 -1.02 1.68 5.94
CA ILE A 92 -2.46 1.88 6.04
C ILE A 92 -2.83 3.34 5.81
N ALA A 93 -2.05 4.27 6.35
CA ALA A 93 -2.26 5.69 6.09
C ALA A 93 -2.14 6.03 4.59
N ILE A 94 -1.21 5.37 3.88
CA ILE A 94 -1.09 5.50 2.42
C ILE A 94 -2.30 4.85 1.73
N ASP A 95 -2.67 3.64 2.11
CA ASP A 95 -3.79 2.91 1.52
C ASP A 95 -5.11 3.68 1.65
N ALA A 96 -5.46 4.11 2.88
CA ALA A 96 -6.66 4.90 3.13
C ALA A 96 -6.70 6.20 2.32
N SER A 97 -5.57 6.91 2.21
CA SER A 97 -5.50 8.14 1.41
C SER A 97 -5.70 7.91 -0.10
N LEU A 98 -5.46 6.70 -0.58
CA LEU A 98 -5.60 6.35 -2.00
C LEU A 98 -6.98 5.79 -2.34
N LYS A 99 -7.71 5.24 -1.35
CA LYS A 99 -9.04 4.65 -1.55
C LYS A 99 -10.03 5.56 -2.29
N PRO A 100 -10.31 6.80 -1.84
CA PRO A 100 -11.35 7.62 -2.48
C PRO A 100 -10.99 7.92 -3.95
N LEU A 101 -9.75 8.34 -4.20
CA LEU A 101 -9.25 8.63 -5.54
C LEU A 101 -9.30 7.42 -6.47
N MET A 102 -8.87 6.25 -5.98
CA MET A 102 -8.85 5.05 -6.81
C MET A 102 -10.23 4.46 -7.07
N GLN A 103 -11.12 4.53 -6.09
CA GLN A 103 -12.51 4.08 -6.22
C GLN A 103 -13.24 4.85 -7.31
N GLU A 104 -13.10 6.18 -7.32
CA GLU A 104 -13.69 7.02 -8.35
C GLU A 104 -13.15 6.64 -9.74
N GLN A 105 -11.82 6.60 -9.89
CA GLN A 105 -11.19 6.35 -11.19
C GLN A 105 -11.50 4.96 -11.77
N LEU A 106 -11.48 3.93 -10.92
CA LEU A 106 -11.75 2.56 -11.37
C LEU A 106 -13.23 2.35 -11.72
N ARG A 107 -14.15 2.94 -10.94
CA ARG A 107 -15.59 2.90 -11.25
C ARG A 107 -15.91 3.65 -12.54
N LEU A 108 -15.30 4.82 -12.76
CA LEU A 108 -15.46 5.55 -14.03
C LEU A 108 -14.96 4.74 -15.22
N LEU A 109 -13.82 4.06 -15.08
CA LEU A 109 -13.29 3.20 -16.13
C LEU A 109 -14.23 2.02 -16.44
N GLU A 110 -14.72 1.35 -15.41
CA GLU A 110 -15.66 0.23 -15.54
C GLU A 110 -16.97 0.67 -16.24
N GLN A 111 -17.54 1.81 -15.81
CA GLN A 111 -18.75 2.38 -16.41
C GLN A 111 -18.55 2.72 -17.90
N ASN A 112 -17.42 3.32 -18.26
CA ASN A 112 -17.12 3.67 -19.64
C ASN A 112 -16.96 2.43 -20.53
N LEU A 113 -16.35 1.36 -20.00
CA LEU A 113 -16.19 0.09 -20.69
C LEU A 113 -17.55 -0.61 -20.87
N ALA A 114 -18.38 -0.63 -19.83
CA ALA A 114 -19.73 -1.19 -19.89
C ALA A 114 -20.61 -0.43 -20.89
N ALA A 115 -20.54 0.91 -20.90
CA ALA A 115 -21.25 1.76 -21.87
C ALA A 115 -20.78 1.51 -23.33
N SER A 116 -19.54 1.07 -23.51
CA SER A 116 -18.98 0.70 -24.82
C SER A 116 -19.33 -0.74 -25.24
N GLY A 117 -20.12 -1.46 -24.42
CA GLY A 117 -20.54 -2.84 -24.69
C GLY A 117 -19.53 -3.92 -24.28
N TYR A 118 -18.55 -3.60 -23.43
CA TYR A 118 -17.63 -4.60 -22.89
C TYR A 118 -18.31 -5.43 -21.79
N THR A 119 -18.33 -6.75 -21.95
CA THR A 119 -18.98 -7.69 -21.02
C THR A 119 -17.99 -8.65 -20.34
N GLY A 120 -16.69 -8.39 -20.47
CA GLY A 120 -15.65 -9.24 -19.88
C GLY A 120 -15.21 -8.76 -18.49
N ASP A 121 -14.40 -9.57 -17.81
CA ASP A 121 -13.83 -9.21 -16.52
C ASP A 121 -12.70 -8.18 -16.70
N LEU A 122 -12.82 -7.04 -16.01
CA LEU A 122 -11.77 -6.03 -15.99
C LEU A 122 -10.68 -6.44 -14.98
N LEU A 123 -9.49 -6.75 -15.50
CA LEU A 123 -8.34 -7.14 -14.70
C LEU A 123 -7.29 -6.03 -14.67
N VAL A 124 -6.88 -5.63 -13.47
CA VAL A 124 -5.88 -4.57 -13.24
C VAL A 124 -4.56 -5.17 -12.81
N SER A 125 -3.45 -4.64 -13.33
CA SER A 125 -2.12 -5.09 -12.91
C SER A 125 -1.82 -4.65 -11.48
N ALA A 126 -1.31 -5.58 -10.67
CA ALA A 126 -0.86 -5.33 -9.31
C ALA A 126 0.68 -5.26 -9.23
N SER A 127 1.18 -4.45 -8.29
CA SER A 127 2.61 -4.24 -8.00
C SER A 127 3.35 -5.47 -7.49
N ILE A 128 2.61 -6.47 -7.02
CA ILE A 128 3.17 -7.81 -6.71
C ILE A 128 3.55 -8.58 -7.99
N GLY A 129 3.25 -8.03 -9.17
CA GLY A 129 3.53 -8.59 -10.49
C GLY A 129 2.39 -9.45 -11.06
N GLY A 130 1.23 -9.49 -10.40
CA GLY A 130 0.05 -10.22 -10.83
C GLY A 130 -0.98 -9.33 -11.55
N VAL A 131 -2.14 -9.92 -11.80
CA VAL A 131 -3.37 -9.20 -12.13
C VAL A 131 -4.41 -9.51 -11.04
N MET A 132 -5.29 -8.57 -10.77
CA MET A 132 -6.37 -8.67 -9.78
C MET A 132 -7.64 -8.10 -10.39
N HIS A 133 -8.80 -8.53 -9.86
CA HIS A 133 -10.08 -7.90 -10.20
C HIS A 133 -10.13 -6.45 -9.71
N VAL A 134 -10.98 -5.64 -10.34
CA VAL A 134 -11.12 -4.22 -10.01
C VAL A 134 -11.66 -4.05 -8.59
N GLU A 135 -12.59 -4.91 -8.20
CA GLU A 135 -13.23 -4.96 -6.89
C GLU A 135 -12.18 -5.17 -5.79
N ASP A 136 -11.30 -6.17 -5.95
CA ASP A 136 -10.20 -6.42 -5.01
C ASP A 136 -9.21 -5.23 -4.95
N MET A 137 -8.99 -4.57 -6.09
CA MET A 137 -8.09 -3.42 -6.18
C MET A 137 -8.67 -2.17 -5.49
N ILE A 138 -9.99 -2.01 -5.54
CA ILE A 138 -10.74 -0.97 -4.85
C ILE A 138 -10.63 -1.12 -3.33
N GLU A 139 -10.65 -2.35 -2.82
CA GLU A 139 -10.51 -2.63 -1.39
C GLU A 139 -9.08 -2.39 -0.88
N ARG A 140 -8.06 -2.68 -1.72
CA ARG A 140 -6.64 -2.63 -1.35
C ARG A 140 -5.79 -1.86 -2.38
N PRO A 141 -5.98 -0.53 -2.51
CA PRO A 141 -5.30 0.30 -3.52
C PRO A 141 -3.78 0.33 -3.38
N ILE A 142 -3.23 0.00 -2.22
CA ILE A 142 -1.77 -0.09 -2.03
C ILE A 142 -1.09 -1.00 -3.07
N TYR A 143 -1.78 -2.03 -3.56
CA TYR A 143 -1.26 -2.94 -4.57
C TYR A 143 -1.25 -2.37 -5.98
N PHE A 144 -1.94 -1.27 -6.26
CA PHE A 144 -1.87 -0.59 -7.55
C PHE A 144 -0.63 0.31 -7.66
N VAL A 145 -0.15 0.82 -6.53
CA VAL A 145 0.94 1.79 -6.49
C VAL A 145 2.21 1.18 -7.07
N LYS A 146 2.60 1.66 -8.27
CA LYS A 146 3.74 1.16 -9.09
C LYS A 146 3.51 -0.17 -9.81
N SER A 147 2.28 -0.47 -10.21
CA SER A 147 1.94 -1.68 -11.00
C SER A 147 2.67 -1.77 -12.35
N GLY A 148 2.79 -0.64 -13.08
CA GLY A 148 3.41 -0.60 -14.41
C GLY A 148 4.84 -1.15 -14.50
N PRO A 149 5.79 -0.70 -13.66
CA PRO A 149 7.12 -1.29 -13.59
C PRO A 149 7.13 -2.76 -13.14
N ALA A 150 6.19 -3.16 -12.29
CA ALA A 150 6.12 -4.51 -11.74
C ALA A 150 5.70 -5.55 -12.79
N ILE A 151 4.75 -5.26 -13.67
CA ILE A 151 4.37 -6.20 -14.74
C ILE A 151 5.45 -6.34 -15.81
N THR A 152 6.13 -5.23 -16.13
CA THR A 152 7.28 -5.25 -17.03
C THR A 152 8.35 -6.20 -16.50
N SER A 153 8.51 -6.25 -15.17
CA SER A 153 9.49 -7.11 -14.50
C SER A 153 9.25 -8.60 -14.70
N ARG A 154 8.01 -9.06 -14.51
CA ARG A 154 7.67 -10.48 -14.72
C ARG A 154 7.71 -10.87 -16.19
N ARG A 155 7.25 -9.98 -17.10
CA ARG A 155 7.31 -10.24 -18.55
C ARG A 155 8.76 -10.42 -19.03
N SER A 156 9.72 -9.70 -18.43
CA SER A 156 11.14 -9.92 -18.71
C SER A 156 11.66 -11.24 -18.17
N VAL A 157 11.29 -11.67 -16.95
CA VAL A 157 11.73 -12.97 -16.41
C VAL A 157 11.22 -14.13 -17.27
N ARG A 158 9.95 -14.10 -17.70
CA ARG A 158 9.37 -15.15 -18.57
C ARG A 158 10.04 -15.20 -19.95
N ARG A 159 10.59 -14.08 -20.43
CA ARG A 159 11.40 -14.01 -21.67
C ARG A 159 12.89 -14.31 -21.45
N ALA A 160 13.39 -14.15 -20.22
CA ALA A 160 14.80 -14.30 -19.85
C ALA A 160 15.15 -15.68 -19.29
N SER A 161 14.22 -16.65 -19.28
CA SER A 161 14.52 -18.06 -18.98
C SER A 161 15.59 -18.68 -19.89
N GLY A 162 16.12 -17.95 -20.88
CA GLY A 162 17.32 -18.32 -21.64
C GLY A 162 18.61 -17.57 -21.32
N ASN A 163 18.60 -16.36 -20.74
CA ASN A 163 19.79 -15.57 -20.39
C ASN A 163 19.41 -14.33 -19.57
N GLY A 164 20.15 -14.02 -18.49
CA GLY A 164 19.87 -12.88 -17.60
C GLY A 164 19.75 -11.56 -18.35
N ALA A 165 18.59 -10.88 -18.22
CA ALA A 165 18.29 -9.66 -18.95
C ALA A 165 18.09 -8.48 -17.98
N CYS A 166 18.89 -7.42 -18.12
CA CYS A 166 18.68 -6.16 -17.41
C CYS A 166 17.88 -5.21 -18.32
N ARG A 167 16.65 -4.84 -17.93
CA ARG A 167 15.85 -3.85 -18.67
C ARG A 167 15.79 -2.53 -17.92
N ARG A 168 15.96 -1.45 -18.68
CA ARG A 168 15.69 -0.07 -18.26
C ARG A 168 14.31 0.29 -18.80
N SER A 169 13.40 0.68 -17.92
CA SER A 169 12.22 1.45 -18.33
C SER A 169 12.43 2.90 -17.90
N SER A 170 12.22 3.80 -18.85
CA SER A 170 12.19 5.24 -18.63
C SER A 170 10.79 5.71 -19.02
N SER A 171 9.99 6.08 -18.02
CA SER A 171 8.85 6.96 -18.22
C SER A 171 9.30 8.40 -17.97
N ASN A 172 8.59 9.39 -18.54
CA ASN A 172 8.98 10.81 -18.50
C ASN A 172 9.18 11.34 -17.07
N THR A 173 8.58 10.71 -16.06
CA THR A 173 8.63 11.14 -14.66
C THR A 173 9.61 10.34 -13.80
N VAL A 174 9.94 9.09 -14.17
CA VAL A 174 10.72 8.17 -13.31
C VAL A 174 11.60 7.25 -14.15
N ARG A 175 12.93 7.28 -13.87
CA ARG A 175 13.88 6.28 -14.37
C ARG A 175 14.07 5.17 -13.34
N ARG A 176 13.77 3.92 -13.72
CA ARG A 176 14.03 2.74 -12.87
C ARG A 176 14.85 1.68 -13.61
N ARG A 177 15.82 1.11 -12.91
CA ARG A 177 16.56 -0.09 -13.32
C ARG A 177 16.07 -1.25 -12.47
N CYS A 178 15.66 -2.33 -13.12
CA CYS A 178 15.39 -3.60 -12.47
C CYS A 178 16.38 -4.62 -13.03
N ALA A 179 17.14 -5.26 -12.14
CA ALA A 179 18.03 -6.37 -12.47
C ALA A 179 17.38 -7.68 -11.99
N TYR A 180 17.51 -8.74 -12.78
CA TYR A 180 17.00 -10.09 -12.46
C TYR A 180 18.16 -11.07 -12.41
N SER A 181 18.14 -11.98 -11.42
CA SER A 181 18.96 -13.18 -11.41
C SER A 181 18.05 -14.41 -11.58
N SER A 182 18.52 -15.40 -12.34
CA SER A 182 17.75 -16.55 -12.82
C SER A 182 17.54 -17.67 -11.79
N LEU A 183 17.55 -17.37 -10.48
CA LEU A 183 17.37 -18.41 -9.46
C LEU A 183 15.88 -18.69 -9.21
N PRO A 184 15.43 -19.96 -9.26
CA PRO A 184 14.06 -20.33 -8.94
C PRO A 184 13.75 -19.91 -7.49
N GLY A 185 12.65 -19.17 -7.30
CA GLY A 185 12.23 -18.66 -5.98
C GLY A 185 12.89 -17.34 -5.54
N SER A 186 13.71 -16.69 -6.37
CA SER A 186 14.33 -15.41 -5.97
C SER A 186 13.34 -14.24 -6.01
N THR A 187 13.11 -13.63 -4.83
CA THR A 187 12.43 -12.34 -4.70
C THR A 187 13.19 -11.26 -5.47
N ILE A 188 12.45 -10.43 -6.22
CA ILE A 188 12.99 -9.31 -7.00
C ILE A 188 13.76 -8.36 -6.05
N ARG A 189 15.09 -8.30 -6.17
CA ARG A 189 15.91 -7.30 -5.48
C ARG A 189 16.06 -6.06 -6.36
N SER A 190 15.43 -4.95 -5.98
CA SER A 190 15.79 -3.64 -6.52
C SER A 190 17.07 -3.13 -5.85
N GLY A 191 18.24 -3.51 -6.35
CA GLY A 191 19.50 -2.89 -5.96
C GLY A 191 19.75 -1.60 -6.74
N ALA A 192 19.86 -0.48 -6.03
CA ALA A 192 20.68 0.64 -6.51
C ALA A 192 22.14 0.28 -6.25
N GLU A 193 23.02 0.60 -7.20
CA GLU A 193 24.48 0.33 -7.20
C GLU A 193 24.93 -1.12 -7.45
N CYS A 194 25.10 -1.43 -8.73
CA CYS A 194 26.12 -2.37 -9.17
C CYS A 194 27.29 -1.54 -9.73
N ARG A 195 28.19 -1.08 -8.84
CA ARG A 195 29.54 -0.67 -9.25
C ARG A 195 30.40 -1.93 -9.24
N ARG A 196 31.19 -2.10 -10.31
CA ARG A 196 32.24 -3.12 -10.39
C ARG A 196 33.24 -2.87 -9.26
N SER A 197 33.24 -3.71 -8.24
CA SER A 197 34.39 -3.87 -7.35
C SER A 197 34.38 -5.29 -6.81
N ASN A 198 35.44 -6.02 -7.13
CA ASN A 198 35.72 -7.37 -6.65
C ASN A 198 35.75 -7.39 -5.12
N GLY A 199 34.98 -8.30 -4.49
CA GLY A 199 35.19 -8.71 -3.10
C GLY A 199 33.99 -8.62 -2.15
N CYS A 200 33.48 -9.80 -1.75
CA CYS A 200 32.78 -10.13 -0.49
C CYS A 200 31.32 -9.66 -0.24
N PRO A 201 30.60 -10.22 0.78
CA PRO A 201 30.23 -11.63 1.01
C PRO A 201 28.70 -11.82 1.29
N ARG A 202 28.29 -13.08 1.49
CA ARG A 202 27.01 -13.67 1.94
C ARG A 202 25.78 -12.77 2.27
N ALA A 203 24.66 -13.17 1.64
CA ALA A 203 23.27 -13.29 2.11
C ALA A 203 22.75 -12.36 3.23
N VAL A 204 21.84 -11.46 2.85
CA VAL A 204 20.75 -10.95 3.70
C VAL A 204 19.46 -10.94 2.87
N SER A 205 18.40 -11.63 3.33
CA SER A 205 17.06 -11.65 2.76
C SER A 205 16.27 -10.40 3.17
N SER A 206 16.45 -9.31 2.45
CA SER A 206 15.55 -8.16 2.53
C SER A 206 15.43 -7.49 1.16
N ILE A 207 14.21 -7.17 0.74
CA ILE A 207 13.95 -6.35 -0.44
C ILE A 207 14.49 -4.95 -0.14
N PRO A 208 15.49 -4.42 -0.86
CA PRO A 208 15.98 -3.07 -0.61
C PRO A 208 14.95 -2.06 -1.14
N ARG A 209 14.55 -1.11 -0.28
CA ARG A 209 13.77 0.07 -0.69
C ARG A 209 14.52 0.82 -1.78
N SER A 210 13.90 0.99 -2.95
CA SER A 210 14.45 1.85 -3.99
C SER A 210 14.47 3.31 -3.51
N THR A 211 15.66 3.89 -3.34
CA THR A 211 15.85 5.32 -3.13
C THR A 211 15.28 6.09 -4.33
N ILE A 212 14.35 7.01 -4.08
CA ILE A 212 13.90 7.98 -5.08
C ILE A 212 15.03 8.99 -5.25
N ARG A 213 15.73 8.99 -6.39
CA ARG A 213 16.58 10.13 -6.79
C ARG A 213 15.76 10.99 -7.75
N PHE A 214 15.40 12.18 -7.30
CA PHE A 214 14.96 13.24 -8.19
C PHE A 214 16.15 13.66 -9.08
N PRO A 215 15.94 13.89 -10.39
CA PRO A 215 16.97 14.49 -11.22
C PRO A 215 17.27 15.90 -10.72
N ALA A 216 18.55 16.23 -10.58
CA ALA A 216 18.99 17.60 -10.37
C ALA A 216 18.65 18.41 -11.64
N SER A 217 17.63 19.26 -11.57
CA SER A 217 17.36 20.29 -12.56
C SER A 217 17.87 21.63 -12.02
N SER A 218 18.91 22.13 -12.68
CA SER A 218 19.41 23.50 -12.92
C SER A 218 19.06 24.68 -11.97
N PRO A 219 20.01 25.62 -11.76
CA PRO A 219 19.82 26.78 -10.89
C PRO A 219 18.82 27.78 -11.51
N MET A 220 17.72 28.04 -10.81
CA MET A 220 16.85 29.17 -11.10
C MET A 220 17.35 30.38 -10.32
N ALA A 221 17.85 31.37 -11.05
CA ALA A 221 18.25 32.67 -10.54
C ALA A 221 17.02 33.37 -9.92
N TYR A 222 17.20 33.86 -8.69
CA TYR A 222 16.26 34.75 -8.03
C TYR A 222 16.60 36.18 -8.47
N ARG A 223 15.62 36.89 -9.03
CA ARG A 223 15.59 38.35 -9.16
C ARG A 223 14.36 38.85 -8.43
#